data_AF-Q4V212-F1
#
_entry.id   AF-Q4V212-F1
#
_cell.length_a   1.000
_cell.length_b   1.000
_cell.length_c   1.000
_cell.angle_alpha   90.00
_cell.angle_beta   90.00
_cell.angle_gamma   90.00
#
_symmetry.space_group_name_H-M   'P 1'
#
loop_
_entity.id
_entity.type
_entity.pdbx_description
1 polymer ?
#
loop_
_entity_poly.entity_id
_entity_poly.type
_entity_poly.pdbx_seq_one_letter_code
_entity_poly.pdbx_strand_id
1 'polypeptide(L)'
;MSNNWGAVQKPVGKVVYLTFDDGPSTLTGKFLDVLKENDVKATFFMQGSNLQNASYQENVKRAVKEGHYIGAHSMTHNSDKLYKDGQFVPEMKETLSLIQDITGTNPKLVRPPYGSALGLKSEEVRNQIVEAGIKVWDWTIDSYDWKLKNNPNEIKDARWNN
;
A
#
# COMPACT_ATOMS: atom_id res chain seq x y z
N MET A 1 -5.32 28.10 -18.85
CA MET A 1 -6.16 26.91 -18.59
C MET A 1 -6.13 26.68 -17.08
N SER A 2 -7.29 26.72 -16.43
CA SER A 2 -7.42 26.74 -14.97
C SER A 2 -7.12 25.37 -14.35
N ASN A 3 -6.12 25.32 -13.47
CA ASN A 3 -5.80 24.14 -12.66
C ASN A 3 -6.85 23.98 -11.54
N ASN A 4 -7.93 23.26 -11.84
CA ASN A 4 -8.95 22.89 -10.85
C ASN A 4 -8.62 21.52 -10.24
N TRP A 5 -7.53 21.45 -9.47
CA TRP A 5 -7.35 20.35 -8.53
C TRP A 5 -8.23 20.68 -7.33
N GLY A 6 -9.42 20.08 -7.26
CA GLY A 6 -10.29 20.21 -6.09
C GLY A 6 -9.46 19.92 -4.84
N ALA A 7 -9.28 20.94 -4.01
CA ALA A 7 -8.49 20.82 -2.79
C ALA A 7 -9.12 19.74 -1.92
N VAL A 8 -8.42 18.60 -1.79
CA VAL A 8 -8.78 17.57 -0.82
C VAL A 8 -8.70 18.24 0.54
N GLN A 9 -9.84 18.50 1.18
CA GLN A 9 -9.86 19.08 2.51
C GLN A 9 -9.12 18.13 3.45
N LYS A 10 -8.14 18.66 4.17
CA LYS A 10 -7.50 17.92 5.26
C LYS A 10 -8.59 17.54 6.27
N PRO A 11 -8.57 16.32 6.82
CA PRO A 11 -9.53 15.93 7.84
C PRO A 11 -9.50 16.92 9.01
N VAL A 12 -10.68 17.31 9.49
CA VAL A 12 -10.80 18.12 10.71
C VAL A 12 -10.70 17.17 11.91
N GLY A 13 -9.69 17.36 12.76
CA GLY A 13 -9.49 16.58 13.99
C GLY A 13 -8.23 15.71 13.98
N LYS A 14 -8.12 14.83 14.98
CA LYS A 14 -7.01 13.87 15.12
C LYS A 14 -7.32 12.62 14.30
N VAL A 15 -6.85 12.59 13.05
CA VAL A 15 -7.07 11.49 12.12
C VAL A 15 -5.77 10.75 11.87
N VAL A 16 -5.85 9.42 11.88
CA VAL A 16 -4.78 8.50 11.47
C VAL A 16 -5.27 7.61 10.34
N TYR A 17 -4.36 7.17 9.48
CA TYR A 17 -4.65 6.27 8.37
C TYR A 17 -3.94 4.94 8.62
N LEU A 18 -4.71 3.85 8.71
CA LEU A 18 -4.16 2.51 8.82
C LEU A 18 -3.80 1.98 7.45
N THR A 19 -2.59 1.42 7.36
CA THR A 19 -2.08 0.83 6.12
C THR A 19 -1.41 -0.51 6.41
N PHE A 20 -1.63 -1.49 5.55
CA PHE A 20 -1.04 -2.83 5.67
C PHE A 20 -0.29 -3.18 4.39
N ASP A 21 0.94 -3.64 4.52
CA ASP A 21 1.80 -4.01 3.39
C ASP A 21 1.83 -5.53 3.22
N ASP A 22 2.46 -6.01 2.14
CA ASP A 22 2.76 -7.42 1.87
C ASP A 22 1.57 -8.36 1.67
N GLY A 23 0.35 -7.83 1.61
CA GLY A 23 -0.85 -8.58 1.24
C GLY A 23 -0.94 -8.89 -0.26
N PRO A 24 -2.03 -9.55 -0.71
CA PRO A 24 -2.92 -10.32 0.14
C PRO A 24 -2.21 -11.57 0.69
N SER A 25 -2.72 -12.11 1.79
CA SER A 25 -2.19 -13.32 2.42
C SER A 25 -3.34 -14.10 3.08
N THR A 26 -3.00 -15.22 3.71
CA THR A 26 -3.95 -15.99 4.54
C THR A 26 -4.53 -15.18 5.71
N LEU A 27 -3.90 -14.08 6.11
CA LEU A 27 -4.37 -13.20 7.19
C LEU A 27 -5.28 -12.06 6.72
N THR A 28 -5.30 -11.75 5.42
CA THR A 28 -6.05 -10.59 4.90
C THR A 28 -7.53 -10.64 5.30
N GLY A 29 -8.17 -11.80 5.22
CA GLY A 29 -9.56 -11.97 5.66
C GLY A 29 -9.79 -11.61 7.13
N LYS A 30 -8.86 -12.01 8.02
CA LYS A 30 -8.94 -11.71 9.45
C LYS A 30 -8.78 -10.22 9.74
N PHE A 31 -7.90 -9.53 9.00
CA PHE A 31 -7.80 -8.07 9.12
C PHE A 31 -9.09 -7.38 8.67
N LEU A 32 -9.71 -7.83 7.59
CA LEU A 32 -11.01 -7.30 7.15
C LEU A 32 -12.11 -7.50 8.20
N ASP A 33 -12.13 -8.65 8.87
CA ASP A 33 -13.08 -8.92 9.96
C ASP A 33 -12.92 -7.92 11.10
N VAL A 34 -11.70 -7.74 11.62
CA VAL A 34 -11.41 -6.79 12.72
C VAL A 34 -11.71 -5.35 12.30
N LEU A 35 -11.33 -4.94 11.09
CA LEU A 35 -11.60 -3.59 10.60
C LEU A 35 -13.10 -3.32 10.49
N LYS A 36 -13.88 -4.31 10.02
CA LYS A 36 -15.33 -4.22 9.93
C LYS A 36 -15.99 -4.15 11.30
N GLU A 37 -15.55 -4.96 12.26
CA GLU A 37 -16.04 -4.94 13.65
C GLU A 37 -15.84 -3.57 14.33
N ASN A 38 -14.80 -2.84 13.93
CA ASN A 38 -14.47 -1.52 14.50
C ASN A 38 -14.93 -0.34 13.61
N ASP A 39 -15.63 -0.60 12.51
CA ASP A 39 -16.03 0.40 11.50
C ASP A 39 -14.86 1.28 10.99
N VAL A 40 -13.70 0.65 10.74
CA VAL A 40 -12.49 1.32 10.26
C VAL A 40 -12.22 0.98 8.80
N LYS A 41 -11.88 1.98 7.99
CA LYS A 41 -11.35 1.80 6.64
C LYS A 41 -9.84 1.93 6.64
N ALA A 42 -9.20 1.21 5.71
CA ALA A 42 -7.75 1.08 5.64
C ALA A 42 -7.28 1.00 4.18
N THR A 43 -5.98 1.17 3.98
CA THR A 43 -5.33 0.93 2.69
C THR A 43 -4.46 -0.32 2.76
N PHE A 44 -4.60 -1.22 1.79
CA PHE A 44 -3.76 -2.41 1.68
C PHE A 44 -2.82 -2.23 0.48
N PHE A 45 -1.52 -2.24 0.71
CA PHE A 45 -0.50 -2.27 -0.34
C PHE A 45 -0.13 -3.72 -0.61
N MET A 46 -0.56 -4.21 -1.78
CA MET A 46 -0.48 -5.62 -2.13
C MET A 46 0.65 -5.91 -3.10
N GLN A 47 1.35 -7.02 -2.89
CA GLN A 47 2.37 -7.53 -3.81
C GLN A 47 1.72 -8.26 -4.98
N GLY A 48 2.21 -8.00 -6.19
CA GLY A 48 1.70 -8.63 -7.41
C GLY A 48 1.85 -10.15 -7.45
N SER A 49 2.96 -10.68 -6.92
CA SER A 49 3.17 -12.13 -6.78
C SER A 49 2.07 -12.81 -5.96
N ASN A 50 1.60 -12.16 -4.89
CA ASN A 50 0.50 -12.68 -4.06
C ASN A 50 -0.86 -12.57 -4.77
N LEU A 51 -1.07 -11.52 -5.57
CA LEU A 51 -2.31 -11.31 -6.33
C LEU A 51 -2.55 -12.40 -7.41
N GLN A 52 -1.49 -13.06 -7.88
CA GLN A 52 -1.59 -14.19 -8.81
C GLN A 52 -2.22 -15.43 -8.17
N ASN A 53 -2.25 -15.52 -6.83
CA ASN A 53 -2.92 -16.62 -6.14
C ASN A 53 -4.44 -16.40 -6.11
N ALA A 54 -5.17 -17.18 -6.92
CA ALA A 54 -6.62 -17.11 -7.03
C ALA A 54 -7.35 -17.24 -5.68
N SER A 55 -6.82 -18.01 -4.73
CA SER A 55 -7.42 -18.18 -3.39
C SER A 55 -7.41 -16.90 -2.56
N TYR A 56 -6.51 -15.97 -2.86
CA TYR A 56 -6.43 -14.68 -2.17
C TYR A 56 -7.31 -13.61 -2.81
N GLN A 57 -7.62 -13.74 -4.11
CA GLN A 57 -8.35 -12.72 -4.87
C GLN A 57 -9.75 -12.44 -4.31
N GLU A 58 -10.42 -13.42 -3.70
CA GLU A 58 -11.72 -13.21 -3.05
C GLU A 58 -11.63 -12.22 -1.88
N ASN A 59 -10.54 -12.25 -1.09
CA ASN A 59 -10.32 -11.26 -0.03
C ASN A 59 -9.99 -9.87 -0.60
N VAL A 60 -9.34 -9.80 -1.78
CA VAL A 60 -9.05 -8.52 -2.45
C VAL A 60 -10.36 -7.86 -2.92
N LYS A 61 -11.25 -8.63 -3.56
CA LYS A 61 -12.59 -8.17 -3.96
C LYS A 61 -13.42 -7.76 -2.75
N ARG A 62 -13.38 -8.56 -1.67
CA ARG A 62 -14.04 -8.24 -0.40
C ARG A 62 -13.55 -6.92 0.17
N ALA A 63 -12.24 -6.69 0.21
CA ALA A 63 -11.66 -5.46 0.74
C ALA A 63 -12.20 -4.22 0.00
N VAL A 64 -12.27 -4.25 -1.34
CA VAL A 64 -12.88 -3.17 -2.13
C VAL A 64 -14.37 -3.01 -1.81
N LYS A 65 -15.12 -4.11 -1.76
CA LYS A 65 -16.56 -4.09 -1.43
C LYS A 65 -16.85 -3.50 -0.03
N GLU A 66 -15.95 -3.72 0.92
CA GLU A 66 -16.05 -3.20 2.29
C GLU A 66 -15.53 -1.76 2.44
N GLY A 67 -15.08 -1.13 1.34
CA GLY A 67 -14.69 0.28 1.29
C GLY A 67 -13.21 0.55 1.63
N HIS A 68 -12.37 -0.48 1.60
CA HIS A 68 -10.92 -0.33 1.71
C HIS A 68 -10.30 0.07 0.37
N TYR A 69 -9.15 0.76 0.42
CA TYR A 69 -8.38 1.07 -0.79
C TYR A 69 -7.29 0.02 -1.01
N ILE A 70 -7.10 -0.43 -2.26
CA ILE A 70 -6.02 -1.35 -2.63
C ILE A 70 -4.98 -0.61 -3.47
N GLY A 71 -3.74 -0.58 -2.98
CA GLY A 71 -2.58 -0.03 -3.68
C GLY A 71 -1.56 -1.12 -4.02
N ALA A 72 -0.57 -0.78 -4.84
CA ALA A 72 0.49 -1.72 -5.22
C ALA A 72 1.72 -1.63 -4.31
N HIS A 73 2.40 -2.77 -4.14
CA HIS A 73 3.64 -2.91 -3.38
C HIS A 73 4.71 -3.70 -4.15
N SER A 74 4.84 -3.42 -5.46
CA SER A 74 5.68 -4.13 -6.43
C SER A 74 5.25 -5.58 -6.73
N MET A 75 5.88 -6.18 -7.74
CA MET A 75 5.67 -7.59 -8.09
C MET A 75 6.55 -8.49 -7.23
N THR A 76 7.83 -8.12 -7.10
CA THR A 76 8.88 -9.02 -6.59
C THR A 76 9.32 -8.72 -5.17
N HIS A 77 9.03 -7.51 -4.67
CA HIS A 77 9.56 -6.99 -3.41
C HIS A 77 11.10 -7.09 -3.33
N ASN A 78 11.80 -7.03 -4.47
CA ASN A 78 13.25 -7.16 -4.53
C ASN A 78 13.92 -5.78 -4.71
N SER A 79 14.70 -5.35 -3.73
CA SER A 79 15.33 -4.01 -3.76
C SER A 79 16.28 -3.80 -4.93
N ASP A 80 17.01 -4.82 -5.38
CA ASP A 80 17.97 -4.70 -6.47
C ASP A 80 17.22 -4.49 -7.79
N LYS A 81 16.19 -5.29 -8.06
CA LYS A 81 15.33 -5.09 -9.23
C LYS A 81 14.71 -3.69 -9.24
N LEU A 82 14.12 -3.31 -8.11
CA LEU A 82 13.38 -2.05 -8.02
C LEU A 82 14.28 -0.83 -8.18
N TYR A 83 15.43 -0.82 -7.50
CA TYR A 83 16.20 0.41 -7.30
C TYR A 83 17.54 0.45 -8.02
N LYS A 84 18.05 -0.70 -8.49
CA LYS A 84 19.29 -0.77 -9.30
C LYS A 84 18.98 -1.06 -10.76
N ASP A 85 18.02 -1.95 -11.03
CA ASP A 85 17.69 -2.40 -12.39
C ASP A 85 16.55 -1.60 -13.05
N GLY A 86 16.13 -0.49 -12.42
CA GLY A 86 15.11 0.41 -12.95
C GLY A 86 13.70 -0.20 -13.01
N GLN A 87 13.40 -1.27 -12.27
CA GLN A 87 12.13 -1.98 -12.35
C GLN A 87 11.02 -1.39 -11.46
N PHE A 88 11.28 -0.30 -10.72
CA PHE A 88 10.28 0.30 -9.84
C PHE A 88 8.97 0.62 -10.54
N VAL A 89 8.99 1.48 -11.58
CA VAL A 89 7.76 1.87 -12.29
C VAL A 89 7.13 0.69 -13.04
N PRO A 90 7.89 -0.14 -13.80
CA PRO A 90 7.34 -1.34 -14.43
C PRO A 90 6.59 -2.27 -13.45
N GLU A 91 7.21 -2.66 -12.34
CA GLU A 91 6.58 -3.57 -11.38
C GLU A 91 5.36 -2.95 -10.69
N MET A 92 5.38 -1.65 -10.42
CA MET A 92 4.22 -0.95 -9.88
C MET A 92 3.05 -0.92 -10.86
N LYS A 93 3.31 -0.64 -12.14
CA LYS A 93 2.26 -0.64 -13.17
C LYS A 93 1.67 -2.03 -13.37
N GLU A 94 2.50 -3.07 -13.40
CA GLU A 94 2.05 -4.44 -13.52
C GLU A 94 1.15 -4.83 -12.34
N THR A 95 1.58 -4.53 -11.12
CA THR A 95 0.80 -4.80 -9.91
C THR A 95 -0.53 -4.03 -9.90
N LEU A 96 -0.53 -2.74 -10.30
CA LEU A 96 -1.76 -1.95 -10.42
C LEU A 96 -2.71 -2.53 -11.47
N SER A 97 -2.19 -3.05 -12.59
CA SER A 97 -2.99 -3.74 -13.61
C SER A 97 -3.66 -4.98 -13.04
N LEU A 98 -2.92 -5.82 -12.29
CA LEU A 98 -3.50 -7.00 -11.63
C LEU A 98 -4.62 -6.62 -10.66
N ILE A 99 -4.43 -5.54 -9.88
CA ILE A 99 -5.49 -5.05 -8.98
C ILE A 99 -6.72 -4.60 -9.77
N GLN A 100 -6.52 -3.86 -10.87
CA GLN A 100 -7.60 -3.45 -11.76
C GLN A 100 -8.36 -4.66 -12.33
N ASP A 101 -7.65 -5.69 -12.81
CA ASP A 101 -8.25 -6.89 -13.39
C ASP A 101 -9.06 -7.69 -12.35
N ILE A 102 -8.58 -7.77 -11.11
CA ILE A 102 -9.24 -8.50 -10.02
C ILE A 102 -10.48 -7.75 -9.51
N THR A 103 -10.42 -6.42 -9.44
CA THR A 103 -11.39 -5.62 -8.68
C THR A 103 -12.29 -4.74 -9.55
N GLY A 104 -11.93 -4.49 -10.80
CA GLY A 104 -12.57 -3.49 -11.67
C GLY A 104 -12.30 -2.04 -11.26
N THR A 105 -11.44 -1.79 -10.26
CA THR A 105 -11.06 -0.43 -9.83
C THR A 105 -9.91 0.12 -10.68
N ASN A 106 -9.61 1.42 -10.54
CA ASN A 106 -8.48 2.07 -11.23
C ASN A 106 -7.51 2.67 -10.19
N PRO A 107 -6.74 1.83 -9.48
CA PRO A 107 -5.86 2.29 -8.41
C PRO A 107 -4.63 3.03 -8.97
N LYS A 108 -4.17 4.05 -8.24
CA LYS A 108 -2.94 4.80 -8.57
C LYS A 108 -1.92 4.87 -7.43
N LEU A 109 -2.34 4.46 -6.23
CA LEU A 109 -1.52 4.55 -5.02
C LEU A 109 -0.56 3.36 -4.95
N VAL A 110 0.70 3.64 -4.63
CA VAL A 110 1.74 2.64 -4.43
C VAL A 110 2.53 2.96 -3.19
N ARG A 111 3.08 1.93 -2.55
CA ARG A 111 4.09 2.08 -1.51
C ARG A 111 5.39 1.42 -1.97
N PRO A 112 6.55 2.08 -1.88
CA PRO A 112 7.82 1.46 -2.24
C PRO A 112 8.22 0.41 -1.19
N PRO A 113 8.58 -0.82 -1.59
CA PRO A 113 9.21 -1.78 -0.69
C PRO A 113 10.40 -1.17 0.03
N TYR A 114 10.49 -1.37 1.35
CA TYR A 114 11.54 -0.80 2.21
C TYR A 114 11.55 0.74 2.32
N GLY A 115 10.52 1.42 1.81
CA GLY A 115 10.38 2.88 1.86
C GLY A 115 11.10 3.63 0.75
N SER A 116 10.58 4.81 0.39
CA SER A 116 11.10 5.59 -0.75
C SER A 116 12.57 6.03 -0.57
N ALA A 117 13.01 6.21 0.67
CA ALA A 117 14.36 6.66 1.00
C ALA A 117 15.46 5.65 0.60
N LEU A 118 15.11 4.39 0.31
CA LEU A 118 16.07 3.41 -0.15
C LEU A 118 16.53 3.69 -1.60
N GLY A 119 15.60 4.06 -2.49
CA GLY A 119 15.90 4.09 -3.93
C GLY A 119 15.24 5.18 -4.78
N LEU A 120 14.28 5.95 -4.26
CA LEU A 120 13.55 6.96 -5.04
C LEU A 120 14.16 8.38 -4.91
N LYS A 121 15.48 8.46 -5.07
CA LYS A 121 16.27 9.68 -4.79
C LYS A 121 16.51 10.55 -6.03
N SER A 122 16.69 9.95 -7.21
CA SER A 122 17.02 10.69 -8.43
C SER A 122 15.80 11.43 -8.99
N GLU A 123 16.05 12.52 -9.70
CA GLU A 123 15.01 13.24 -10.44
C GLU A 123 14.42 12.36 -11.55
N GLU A 124 15.25 11.56 -12.20
CA GLU A 124 14.86 10.62 -13.25
C GLU A 124 13.73 9.68 -12.80
N VAL A 125 13.90 8.94 -11.70
CA VAL A 125 12.87 8.01 -11.22
C VAL A 125 11.61 8.74 -10.76
N ARG A 126 11.75 9.95 -10.22
CA ARG A 126 10.60 10.78 -9.81
C ARG A 126 9.79 11.26 -11.02
N ASN A 127 10.45 11.65 -12.11
CA ASN A 127 9.79 12.01 -13.35
C ASN A 127 9.06 10.81 -13.96
N GLN A 128 9.71 9.64 -14.00
CA GLN A 128 9.06 8.40 -14.47
C GLN A 128 7.79 8.06 -13.66
N ILE A 129 7.81 8.26 -12.34
CA ILE A 129 6.63 8.05 -11.46
C ILE A 129 5.50 9.02 -11.82
N VAL A 130 5.82 10.31 -12.01
CA VAL A 130 4.84 11.35 -12.38
C VAL A 130 4.24 11.07 -13.76
N GLU A 131 5.07 10.76 -14.75
CA GLU A 131 4.66 10.41 -16.11
C GLU A 131 3.78 9.16 -16.14
N ALA A 132 4.06 8.19 -15.29
CA ALA A 132 3.22 7.00 -15.13
C ALA A 132 1.89 7.25 -14.39
N GLY A 133 1.67 8.45 -13.85
CA GLY A 133 0.47 8.80 -13.08
C GLY A 133 0.38 8.09 -11.73
N ILE A 134 1.50 7.61 -11.21
CA ILE A 134 1.60 6.87 -9.95
C ILE A 134 1.69 7.84 -8.77
N LYS A 135 1.02 7.52 -7.67
CA LYS A 135 1.09 8.26 -6.40
C LYS A 135 1.82 7.42 -5.36
N VAL A 136 2.98 7.88 -4.91
CA VAL A 136 3.79 7.21 -3.88
C VAL A 136 3.32 7.61 -2.49
N TRP A 137 3.18 6.65 -1.58
CA TRP A 137 2.76 6.87 -0.19
C TRP A 137 3.62 6.09 0.81
N ASP A 138 4.40 6.82 1.62
CA ASP A 138 5.19 6.27 2.74
C ASP A 138 4.36 6.20 4.05
N TRP A 139 5.03 6.19 5.19
CA TRP A 139 4.46 6.22 6.53
C TRP A 139 5.17 7.26 7.40
N THR A 140 4.53 7.68 8.48
CA THR A 140 5.12 8.52 9.54
C THR A 140 5.33 7.75 10.84
N ILE A 141 4.62 6.63 11.01
CA ILE A 141 4.64 5.78 12.19
C ILE A 141 4.80 4.33 11.71
N ASP A 142 5.87 3.66 12.15
CA ASP A 142 6.13 2.23 11.93
C ASP A 142 5.85 1.47 13.24
N SER A 143 5.07 0.40 13.13
CA SER A 143 4.63 -0.46 14.24
C SER A 143 5.68 -1.50 14.64
N TYR A 144 6.65 -1.80 13.77
CA TYR A 144 7.64 -2.87 13.93
C TYR A 144 7.03 -4.27 14.15
N ASP A 145 5.80 -4.51 13.69
CA ASP A 145 5.11 -5.79 13.79
C ASP A 145 5.89 -6.96 13.17
N TRP A 146 6.62 -6.70 12.08
CA TRP A 146 7.52 -7.66 11.43
C TRP A 146 8.65 -8.15 12.34
N LYS A 147 9.05 -7.34 13.34
CA LYS A 147 10.07 -7.67 14.35
C LYS A 147 9.44 -8.19 15.65
N LEU A 148 8.29 -7.65 16.03
CA LEU A 148 7.62 -7.86 17.32
C LEU A 148 6.49 -8.91 17.25
N LYS A 149 6.65 -9.95 16.41
CA LYS A 149 5.60 -10.91 16.01
C LYS A 149 4.79 -11.52 17.17
N ASN A 150 5.42 -11.69 18.34
CA ASN A 150 4.79 -12.30 19.52
C ASN A 150 4.55 -11.31 20.68
N ASN A 151 4.78 -10.01 20.45
CA ASN A 151 4.72 -8.97 21.48
C ASN A 151 3.68 -7.88 21.11
N PRO A 152 2.37 -8.21 21.07
CA PRO A 152 1.34 -7.26 20.65
C PRO A 152 1.26 -6.00 21.53
N ASN A 153 1.62 -6.11 22.82
CA ASN A 153 1.70 -4.96 23.71
C ASN A 153 2.82 -3.99 23.29
N GLU A 154 3.99 -4.51 22.88
CA GLU A 154 5.07 -3.65 22.40
C GLU A 154 4.72 -2.99 21.06
N ILE A 155 3.98 -3.66 20.17
CA ILE A 155 3.48 -3.05 18.93
C ILE A 155 2.57 -1.86 19.24
N LYS A 156 1.66 -2.02 20.22
CA LYS A 156 0.77 -0.96 20.67
C LYS A 156 1.56 0.21 21.29
N ASP A 157 2.61 -0.10 22.05
CA ASP A 157 3.32 0.88 22.87
C ASP A 157 4.55 1.49 22.17
N ALA A 158 4.99 0.94 21.03
CA ALA A 158 6.23 1.28 20.30
C ALA A 158 6.39 2.76 19.93
N ARG A 159 5.36 3.59 20.13
CA ARG A 159 5.31 4.97 19.61
C ARG A 159 4.68 6.01 20.55
N TRP A 160 4.27 5.69 21.78
CA TRP A 160 3.79 6.74 22.70
C TRP A 160 4.90 7.39 23.55
N ASN A 161 6.10 6.80 23.58
CA ASN A 161 7.17 7.21 24.50
C ASN A 161 8.39 7.92 23.86
N ASN A 162 8.27 8.46 22.65
CA ASN A 162 9.33 9.28 22.03
C ASN A 162 8.79 10.64 21.57
#